data_AF-A0A956JQX4-F1
#
_entry.id   AF-A0A956JQX4-F1
#
_cell.length_a   1.000
_cell.length_b   1.000
_cell.length_c   1.000
_cell.angle_alpha   90.00
_cell.angle_beta   90.00
_cell.angle_gamma   90.00
#
_symmetry.space_group_name_H-M   'P 1'
#
loop_
_entity.id
_entity.type
_entity.pdbx_description
1 polymer ?
#
loop_
_entity_poly.entity_id
_entity_poly.type
_entity_poly.pdbx_seq_one_letter_code
_entity_poly.pdbx_strand_id
1 'polypeptide(L)'
;MNTRHTKRLGSLALVLGLALLVGLAFAPGCSDDTPGGTPDARTDGKAGDGPGTSDGAVKDTTPGDVLYSEGLKTDLPASDGPAPDGLAGDGPADDAGTCVQSGGSCLTSTCCKGLNCCSGVPIPVGQATCYSTCPISDRNLKRDFERVDDSEVLRRVMSLPITRWSYKTDKPGVRHIGPMAQDFKRTFGVGNSKRYIAPLDGTGVSLAAIKALTRAVKRLEAAHQRAKADNARLSAEVRALRRGACSGSKAK
;
A
#
# COMPACT_ATOMS: atom_id res chain seq x y z
N MET A 1 25.10 9.88 -72.67
CA MET A 1 25.63 11.26 -72.64
C MET A 1 24.86 12.01 -71.57
N ASN A 2 25.41 12.74 -70.60
CA ASN A 2 26.77 12.98 -70.10
C ASN A 2 26.52 13.56 -68.69
N THR A 3 26.89 12.86 -67.62
CA THR A 3 27.94 13.24 -66.65
C THR A 3 27.86 14.70 -66.16
N ARG A 4 27.64 14.96 -64.86
CA ARG A 4 28.65 15.23 -63.79
C ARG A 4 27.90 16.11 -62.74
N HIS A 5 28.18 16.21 -61.44
CA HIS A 5 29.37 16.03 -60.61
C HIS A 5 28.86 15.86 -59.16
N THR A 6 29.06 14.71 -58.52
CA THR A 6 30.11 14.40 -57.52
C THR A 6 30.00 15.04 -56.12
N LYS A 7 30.18 14.15 -55.13
CA LYS A 7 30.72 14.33 -53.75
C LYS A 7 29.71 14.33 -52.61
N ARG A 8 29.51 13.15 -52.01
CA ARG A 8 29.92 12.84 -50.62
C ARG A 8 29.66 11.35 -50.33
N LEU A 9 30.57 10.52 -50.85
CA LEU A 9 30.86 9.19 -50.31
C LEU A 9 31.88 9.37 -49.18
N GLY A 10 31.63 8.75 -48.03
CA GLY A 10 32.60 8.66 -46.94
C GLY A 10 31.95 8.80 -45.58
N SER A 11 31.33 7.71 -45.10
CA SER A 11 31.28 7.26 -43.70
C SER A 11 30.24 6.14 -43.56
N LEU A 12 30.49 5.02 -44.22
CA LEU A 12 29.98 3.71 -43.81
C LEU A 12 31.22 2.84 -43.55
N ALA A 13 31.15 2.01 -42.52
CA ALA A 13 32.19 1.07 -42.06
C ALA A 13 33.24 1.63 -41.07
N LEU A 14 32.84 1.88 -39.82
CA LEU A 14 33.78 1.81 -38.69
C LEU A 14 33.09 1.57 -37.32
N VAL A 15 32.24 0.54 -37.17
CA VAL A 15 31.86 0.05 -35.81
C VAL A 15 31.68 -1.49 -35.74
N LEU A 16 31.50 -2.21 -36.85
CA LEU A 16 31.52 -3.68 -36.83
C LEU A 16 32.86 -4.19 -37.36
N GLY A 17 33.77 -4.56 -36.46
CA GLY A 17 34.93 -5.38 -36.81
C GLY A 17 36.25 -4.96 -36.19
N LEU A 18 36.42 -5.16 -34.88
CA LEU A 18 37.69 -5.61 -34.30
C LEU A 18 37.50 -6.05 -32.83
N ALA A 19 36.93 -7.24 -32.62
CA ALA A 19 37.01 -7.94 -31.33
C ALA A 19 37.15 -9.44 -31.58
N LEU A 20 38.10 -9.79 -32.45
CA LEU A 20 38.69 -11.12 -32.54
C LEU A 20 40.19 -10.87 -32.72
N LEU A 21 40.99 -11.57 -31.90
CA LEU A 21 42.47 -11.55 -31.82
C LEU A 21 43.08 -10.61 -30.76
N VAL A 22 42.81 -10.92 -29.48
CA VAL A 22 43.90 -11.17 -28.50
C VAL A 22 43.48 -12.38 -27.66
N GLY A 23 43.61 -13.56 -28.27
CA GLY A 23 43.86 -14.78 -27.53
C GLY A 23 45.33 -14.82 -27.18
N LEU A 24 45.70 -14.20 -26.06
CA LEU A 24 46.93 -14.51 -25.34
C LEU A 24 46.50 -15.14 -24.02
N ALA A 25 46.84 -16.42 -23.91
CA ALA A 25 46.49 -17.31 -22.83
C ALA A 25 46.90 -16.74 -21.46
N PHE A 26 45.93 -16.18 -20.74
CA PHE A 26 45.91 -16.38 -19.30
C PHE A 26 45.16 -17.68 -19.07
N ALA A 27 45.91 -18.78 -18.94
CA ALA A 27 45.39 -19.91 -18.18
C ALA A 27 45.13 -19.36 -16.77
N PRO A 28 43.88 -19.30 -16.28
CA PRO A 28 43.69 -19.09 -14.87
C PRO A 28 44.31 -20.32 -14.20
N GLY A 29 45.40 -20.11 -13.48
CA GLY A 29 46.00 -21.17 -12.68
C GLY A 29 44.88 -21.83 -11.87
N CYS A 30 44.69 -23.13 -12.06
CA CYS A 30 43.76 -23.92 -11.27
C CYS A 30 44.37 -24.04 -9.86
N SER A 31 44.30 -22.97 -9.08
CA SER A 31 44.60 -22.98 -7.66
C SER A 31 43.49 -23.78 -6.97
N ASP A 32 43.86 -24.90 -6.35
CA ASP A 32 42.98 -25.67 -5.50
C ASP A 32 42.68 -24.85 -4.23
N ASP A 33 41.56 -24.12 -4.22
CA ASP A 33 41.00 -23.58 -2.97
C ASP A 33 40.43 -24.75 -2.16
N THR A 34 41.35 -25.38 -1.41
CA THR A 34 41.02 -26.36 -0.39
C THR A 34 40.46 -25.60 0.82
N PRO A 35 39.28 -25.95 1.38
CA PRO A 35 38.85 -25.40 2.65
C PRO A 35 39.69 -26.05 3.76
N GLY A 36 40.84 -25.45 4.06
CA GLY A 36 41.65 -25.79 5.23
C GLY A 36 41.05 -25.14 6.47
N GLY A 37 40.31 -25.91 7.26
CA GLY A 37 40.00 -25.55 8.64
C GLY A 37 41.06 -26.13 9.57
N THR A 38 41.46 -25.38 10.59
CA THR A 38 41.75 -25.94 11.93
C THR A 38 41.52 -24.89 13.02
N PRO A 39 41.19 -25.33 14.25
CA PRO A 39 40.53 -24.54 15.28
C PRO A 39 41.51 -23.98 16.31
N ASP A 40 41.35 -22.70 16.66
CA ASP A 40 42.04 -22.14 17.83
C ASP A 40 41.15 -22.25 19.07
N ALA A 41 41.42 -23.30 19.85
CA ALA A 41 41.03 -23.42 21.24
C ALA A 41 42.24 -23.07 22.12
N ARG A 42 42.14 -21.99 22.88
CA ARG A 42 42.91 -21.78 24.12
C ARG A 42 41.97 -21.28 25.22
N THR A 43 41.76 -22.17 26.18
CA THR A 43 41.29 -22.00 27.56
C THR A 43 42.46 -21.44 28.41
N ASP A 44 42.39 -20.80 29.57
CA ASP A 44 41.38 -20.47 30.59
C ASP A 44 41.88 -19.26 31.41
N GLY A 45 40.97 -18.52 32.05
CA GLY A 45 41.30 -17.49 33.06
C GLY A 45 40.09 -16.78 33.70
N LYS A 46 39.47 -17.43 34.70
CA LYS A 46 38.57 -16.95 35.79
C LYS A 46 38.83 -15.49 36.27
N ALA A 47 37.94 -14.71 36.91
CA ALA A 47 36.55 -14.78 37.38
C ALA A 47 36.13 -13.35 37.82
N GLY A 48 34.82 -13.05 37.87
CA GLY A 48 34.26 -11.85 38.52
C GLY A 48 32.73 -11.81 38.43
N ASP A 49 32.08 -11.81 39.59
CA ASP A 49 30.68 -12.18 39.84
C ASP A 49 29.59 -11.11 39.54
N GLY A 50 28.47 -11.58 38.93
CA GLY A 50 27.06 -11.23 39.23
C GLY A 50 26.41 -9.94 38.68
N PRO A 51 25.05 -9.82 38.67
CA PRO A 51 24.03 -10.82 38.34
C PRO A 51 23.05 -10.34 37.24
N GLY A 52 22.41 -11.28 36.52
CA GLY A 52 21.38 -10.94 35.53
C GLY A 52 20.70 -12.16 34.91
N THR A 53 19.93 -12.88 35.73
CA THR A 53 18.84 -13.78 35.30
C THR A 53 17.84 -12.99 34.43
N SER A 54 17.14 -13.50 33.44
CA SER A 54 16.66 -14.86 33.17
C SER A 54 16.22 -14.98 31.71
N ASP A 55 16.28 -16.20 31.22
CA ASP A 55 15.71 -16.72 29.99
C ASP A 55 14.26 -16.27 29.73
N GLY A 56 14.00 -15.89 28.48
CA GLY A 56 12.66 -15.64 27.94
C GLY A 56 12.65 -15.98 26.45
N ALA A 57 12.31 -17.22 26.13
CA ALA A 57 12.13 -17.72 24.78
C ALA A 57 11.26 -16.77 23.95
N VAL A 58 11.78 -16.35 22.79
CA VAL A 58 11.02 -15.63 21.76
C VAL A 58 9.95 -16.60 21.23
N LYS A 59 8.72 -16.47 21.75
CA LYS A 59 7.56 -17.12 21.18
C LYS A 59 7.05 -16.31 20.01
N ASP A 60 6.93 -17.02 18.90
CA ASP A 60 6.23 -16.68 17.67
C ASP A 60 4.92 -15.94 17.97
N THR A 61 4.80 -14.70 17.50
CA THR A 61 3.58 -13.89 17.69
C THR A 61 2.68 -14.08 16.49
N THR A 62 1.58 -14.81 16.71
CA THR A 62 0.41 -14.83 15.82
C THR A 62 -0.11 -13.41 15.57
N PRO A 63 -0.48 -13.04 14.32
CA PRO A 63 -1.19 -11.80 14.07
C PRO A 63 -2.62 -11.93 14.61
N GLY A 64 -2.90 -11.39 15.80
CA GLY A 64 -4.19 -11.66 16.42
C GLY A 64 -4.59 -10.87 17.66
N ASP A 65 -3.75 -10.00 18.24
CA ASP A 65 -4.11 -9.29 19.46
C ASP A 65 -4.18 -7.78 19.22
N VAL A 66 -5.21 -7.37 18.47
CA VAL A 66 -5.74 -6.01 18.62
C VAL A 66 -6.82 -6.11 19.67
N LEU A 67 -6.63 -5.40 20.79
CA LEU A 67 -7.59 -5.27 21.87
C LEU A 67 -8.90 -4.68 21.32
N TYR A 68 -9.83 -5.54 20.91
CA TYR A 68 -11.23 -5.19 20.80
C TYR A 68 -11.78 -5.18 22.21
N SER A 69 -12.10 -3.98 22.72
CA SER A 69 -12.96 -3.84 23.88
C SER A 69 -14.22 -4.67 23.65
N GLU A 70 -14.47 -5.55 24.60
CA GLU A 70 -15.59 -6.49 24.64
C GLU A 70 -16.92 -5.80 24.35
N GLY A 71 -17.81 -6.53 23.68
CA GLY A 71 -19.05 -6.03 23.13
C GLY A 71 -19.93 -5.35 24.17
N LEU A 72 -20.16 -4.06 23.98
CA LEU A 72 -21.38 -3.43 24.45
C LEU A 72 -22.50 -3.90 23.53
N LYS A 73 -23.26 -4.91 23.97
CA LYS A 73 -24.58 -5.21 23.41
C LYS A 73 -25.47 -4.02 23.70
N THR A 74 -25.44 -3.02 22.82
CA THR A 74 -26.51 -2.04 22.78
C THR A 74 -27.63 -2.69 22.00
N ASP A 75 -28.58 -3.29 22.71
CA ASP A 75 -29.91 -3.61 22.18
C ASP A 75 -30.65 -2.28 21.89
N LEU A 76 -30.10 -1.48 20.97
CA LEU A 76 -30.81 -0.38 20.37
C LEU A 76 -31.78 -1.02 19.37
N PRO A 77 -33.09 -0.75 19.48
CA PRO A 77 -34.03 -1.25 18.49
C PRO A 77 -33.55 -0.77 17.13
N ALA A 78 -33.38 -1.72 16.20
CA ALA A 78 -33.26 -1.41 14.79
C ALA A 78 -34.41 -0.47 14.47
N SER A 79 -34.09 0.78 14.13
CA SER A 79 -35.08 1.66 13.56
C SER A 79 -35.29 1.16 12.15
N ASP A 80 -36.22 0.22 12.00
CA ASP A 80 -36.84 -0.17 10.74
C ASP A 80 -37.69 1.01 10.23
N GLY A 81 -37.04 2.13 10.00
CA GLY A 81 -37.59 3.30 9.33
C GLY A 81 -37.37 3.15 7.83
N PRO A 82 -38.35 3.47 6.98
CA PRO A 82 -38.16 3.45 5.54
C PRO A 82 -37.01 4.39 5.17
N ALA A 83 -36.11 3.93 4.31
CA ALA A 83 -35.06 4.74 3.74
C ALA A 83 -35.67 6.02 3.16
N PRO A 84 -35.18 7.23 3.51
CA PRO A 84 -35.69 8.44 2.89
C PRO A 84 -35.20 8.50 1.45
N ASP A 85 -36.14 8.31 0.53
CA ASP A 85 -36.05 8.84 -0.82
C ASP A 85 -35.88 10.37 -0.73
N GLY A 86 -34.82 10.87 -1.35
CA GLY A 86 -34.67 12.30 -1.63
C GLY A 86 -33.88 13.10 -0.61
N LEU A 87 -32.67 13.48 -1.01
CA LEU A 87 -32.04 14.70 -0.51
C LEU A 87 -32.90 15.89 -0.97
N ALA A 88 -33.70 16.45 -0.06
CA ALA A 88 -34.35 17.75 -0.26
C ALA A 88 -33.99 18.65 0.92
N GLY A 89 -33.29 19.74 0.61
CA GLY A 89 -33.06 20.85 1.51
C GLY A 89 -34.31 21.73 1.68
N ASP A 90 -34.23 22.56 2.70
CA ASP A 90 -34.96 23.81 2.93
C ASP A 90 -36.50 23.71 2.97
N GLY A 91 -37.02 23.16 4.07
CA GLY A 91 -38.40 23.36 4.52
C GLY A 91 -38.45 24.28 5.76
N PRO A 92 -39.58 24.98 6.02
CA PRO A 92 -39.68 25.93 7.12
C PRO A 92 -39.47 25.25 8.48
N ALA A 93 -39.02 26.04 9.44
CA ALA A 93 -38.91 25.64 10.83
C ALA A 93 -40.30 25.72 11.47
N ASP A 94 -41.07 24.66 11.35
CA ASP A 94 -42.34 24.48 12.05
C ASP A 94 -42.30 23.16 12.84
N ASP A 95 -41.93 23.26 14.12
CA ASP A 95 -42.91 23.14 15.19
C ASP A 95 -42.27 23.22 16.59
N ALA A 96 -43.06 23.74 17.51
CA ALA A 96 -42.71 24.01 18.89
C ALA A 96 -42.16 22.77 19.65
N GLY A 97 -40.90 22.86 20.07
CA GLY A 97 -40.49 22.46 21.42
C GLY A 97 -40.42 20.98 21.82
N THR A 98 -40.31 19.99 20.91
CA THR A 98 -40.20 18.56 21.33
C THR A 98 -39.15 17.70 20.61
N CYS A 99 -38.45 18.20 19.61
CA CYS A 99 -37.42 17.44 18.90
C CYS A 99 -36.02 18.04 19.07
N VAL A 100 -35.00 17.19 18.98
CA VAL A 100 -33.60 17.58 19.10
C VAL A 100 -33.06 18.04 17.75
N GLN A 101 -32.57 19.28 17.73
CA GLN A 101 -31.96 19.92 16.56
C GLN A 101 -30.59 19.31 16.25
N SER A 102 -30.05 19.60 15.06
CA SER A 102 -28.73 19.11 14.65
C SER A 102 -27.66 19.50 15.67
N GLY A 103 -26.82 18.55 16.06
CA GLY A 103 -25.80 18.73 17.10
C GLY A 103 -26.27 18.47 18.54
N GLY A 104 -27.58 18.27 18.77
CA GLY A 104 -28.11 17.89 20.08
C GLY A 104 -28.06 16.39 20.35
N SER A 105 -28.03 16.00 21.63
CA SER A 105 -28.01 14.60 22.05
C SER A 105 -29.38 13.93 21.86
N CYS A 106 -29.38 12.73 21.27
CA CYS A 106 -30.60 11.95 21.00
C CYS A 106 -30.66 10.63 21.77
N LEU A 107 -29.89 10.51 22.86
CA LEU A 107 -29.90 9.30 23.71
C LEU A 107 -31.28 8.99 24.31
N THR A 108 -32.03 10.03 24.66
CA THR A 108 -33.34 9.91 25.33
C THR A 108 -34.42 10.72 24.61
N SER A 109 -34.15 11.20 23.40
CA SER A 109 -35.01 12.16 22.70
C SER A 109 -34.93 11.98 21.20
N THR A 110 -36.01 12.32 20.49
CA THR A 110 -36.13 12.13 19.05
C THR A 110 -35.53 13.31 18.30
N CYS A 111 -34.77 13.02 17.24
CA CYS A 111 -34.27 14.06 16.35
C CYS A 111 -35.39 14.69 15.54
N CYS A 112 -35.23 15.97 15.20
CA CYS A 112 -36.17 16.65 14.32
C CYS A 112 -36.22 16.00 12.92
N LYS A 113 -37.33 16.21 12.21
CA LYS A 113 -37.55 15.68 10.85
C LYS A 113 -36.34 16.01 9.95
N GLY A 114 -35.86 15.00 9.23
CA GLY A 114 -34.68 15.12 8.34
C GLY A 114 -33.33 14.89 9.05
N LEU A 115 -33.33 14.63 10.35
CA LEU A 115 -32.14 14.25 11.11
C LEU A 115 -32.25 12.79 11.58
N ASN A 116 -31.09 12.15 11.67
CA ASN A 116 -30.94 10.80 12.19
C ASN A 116 -30.18 10.87 13.52
N CYS A 117 -30.51 9.99 14.45
CA CYS A 117 -29.76 9.84 15.68
C CYS A 117 -28.47 9.04 15.41
N CYS A 118 -27.38 9.75 15.18
CA CYS A 118 -26.11 9.14 14.82
C CYS A 118 -25.33 8.71 16.06
N SER A 119 -24.62 7.58 15.95
CA SER A 119 -23.61 7.14 16.90
C SER A 119 -22.36 6.68 16.15
N GLY A 120 -21.23 6.60 16.86
CA GLY A 120 -19.93 6.29 16.26
C GLY A 120 -19.23 7.52 15.66
N VAL A 121 -17.99 7.34 15.19
CA VAL A 121 -17.05 8.43 14.86
C VAL A 121 -17.70 9.50 13.97
N PRO A 122 -17.68 10.78 14.37
CA PRO A 122 -16.89 11.40 15.44
C PRO A 122 -17.52 11.36 16.85
N ILE A 123 -18.67 10.72 17.04
CA ILE A 123 -19.42 10.68 18.29
C ILE A 123 -18.80 9.63 19.23
N PRO A 124 -18.40 10.00 20.47
CA PRO A 124 -17.85 9.07 21.45
C PRO A 124 -18.78 7.90 21.76
N VAL A 125 -18.19 6.81 22.26
CA VAL A 125 -18.96 5.65 22.74
C VAL A 125 -19.94 6.06 23.84
N GLY A 126 -21.14 5.50 23.82
CA GLY A 126 -22.22 5.84 24.76
C GLY A 126 -22.89 7.19 24.51
N GLN A 127 -22.55 7.89 23.42
CA GLN A 127 -23.22 9.12 23.00
C GLN A 127 -23.95 8.90 21.67
N ALA A 128 -24.98 9.72 21.45
CA ALA A 128 -25.67 9.80 20.18
C ALA A 128 -26.08 11.24 19.91
N THR A 129 -25.96 11.70 18.67
CA THR A 129 -26.19 13.10 18.29
C THR A 129 -27.00 13.18 17.01
N CYS A 130 -27.95 14.10 16.94
CA CYS A 130 -28.74 14.34 15.75
C CYS A 130 -27.89 14.98 14.64
N TYR A 131 -27.82 14.32 13.49
CA TYR A 131 -27.26 14.90 12.26
C TYR A 131 -28.05 14.45 11.04
N SER A 132 -27.98 15.23 9.96
CA SER A 132 -28.63 14.88 8.69
C SER A 132 -27.97 13.68 7.99
N THR A 133 -26.73 13.33 8.35
CA THR A 133 -26.01 12.21 7.73
C THR A 133 -25.17 11.49 8.78
N CYS A 134 -25.46 10.21 8.98
CA CYS A 134 -24.67 9.32 9.82
C CYS A 134 -23.68 8.51 8.97
N PRO A 135 -22.56 8.01 9.53
CA PRO A 135 -21.63 7.14 8.84
C PRO A 135 -22.16 5.70 8.72
N ILE A 136 -23.39 5.53 8.24
CA ILE A 136 -24.05 4.22 8.13
C ILE A 136 -23.40 3.42 7.01
N SER A 137 -23.00 2.18 7.32
CA SER A 137 -22.43 1.26 6.35
C SER A 137 -23.00 -0.15 6.49
N ASP A 138 -24.31 -0.26 6.26
CA ASP A 138 -25.02 -1.53 6.17
C ASP A 138 -25.10 -2.00 4.69
N ARG A 139 -24.99 -3.30 4.45
CA ARG A 139 -25.21 -3.90 3.13
C ARG A 139 -26.67 -3.80 2.69
N ASN A 140 -27.62 -3.94 3.61
CA ASN A 140 -29.06 -3.91 3.30
C ASN A 140 -29.56 -2.52 2.91
N LEU A 141 -28.80 -1.48 3.27
CA LEU A 141 -29.07 -0.09 2.90
C LEU A 141 -28.32 0.34 1.62
N LYS A 142 -27.61 -0.59 0.97
CA LYS A 142 -26.85 -0.35 -0.26
C LYS A 142 -27.40 -1.25 -1.36
N ARG A 143 -27.38 -0.75 -2.59
CA ARG A 143 -27.82 -1.47 -3.79
C ARG A 143 -26.81 -1.26 -4.91
N ASP A 144 -27.05 -1.92 -6.05
CA ASP A 144 -26.27 -1.74 -7.28
C ASP A 144 -24.78 -2.06 -7.10
N PHE A 145 -24.48 -3.20 -6.44
CA PHE A 145 -23.11 -3.61 -6.17
C PHE A 145 -22.37 -4.03 -7.43
N GLU A 146 -21.30 -3.31 -7.74
CA GLU A 146 -20.36 -3.65 -8.82
C GLU A 146 -18.99 -4.05 -8.27
N ARG A 147 -18.30 -4.95 -8.98
CA ARG A 147 -16.93 -5.32 -8.63
C ARG A 147 -15.99 -4.20 -9.06
N VAL A 148 -15.15 -3.75 -8.14
CA VAL A 148 -14.08 -2.78 -8.41
C VAL A 148 -12.82 -3.52 -8.88
N ASP A 149 -12.28 -3.12 -10.04
CA ASP A 149 -10.90 -3.45 -10.42
C ASP A 149 -9.95 -2.55 -9.63
N ASP A 150 -9.41 -3.11 -8.56
CA ASP A 150 -8.50 -2.41 -7.67
C ASP A 150 -7.12 -2.14 -8.29
N SER A 151 -6.70 -2.90 -9.32
CA SER A 151 -5.47 -2.61 -10.05
C SER A 151 -5.62 -1.34 -10.87
N GLU A 152 -6.79 -1.15 -11.48
CA GLU A 152 -7.15 0.11 -12.15
C GLU A 152 -7.26 1.27 -11.16
N VAL A 153 -7.88 1.05 -9.99
CA VAL A 153 -7.91 2.07 -8.93
C VAL A 153 -6.50 2.50 -8.53
N LEU A 154 -5.57 1.55 -8.32
CA LEU A 154 -4.18 1.88 -8.00
C LEU A 154 -3.52 2.71 -9.11
N ARG A 155 -3.68 2.35 -10.39
CA ARG A 155 -3.14 3.15 -11.51
C ARG A 155 -3.66 4.58 -11.48
N ARG A 156 -4.95 4.75 -11.23
CA ARG A 156 -5.60 6.06 -11.12
C ARG A 156 -5.11 6.85 -9.91
N VAL A 157 -4.96 6.21 -8.75
CA VAL A 157 -4.36 6.83 -7.55
C VAL A 157 -2.94 7.32 -7.84
N MET A 158 -2.13 6.54 -8.57
CA MET A 158 -0.76 6.95 -8.94
C MET A 158 -0.74 8.18 -9.87
N SER A 159 -1.80 8.43 -10.63
CA SER A 159 -1.95 9.63 -11.46
C SER A 159 -2.59 10.82 -10.74
N LEU A 160 -3.11 10.63 -9.52
CA LEU A 160 -3.85 11.65 -8.79
C LEU A 160 -2.88 12.66 -8.16
N PRO A 161 -2.97 13.96 -8.47
CA PRO A 161 -2.12 14.96 -7.85
C PRO A 161 -2.36 15.03 -6.33
N ILE A 162 -1.30 14.85 -5.55
CA ILE A 162 -1.29 15.08 -4.11
C ILE A 162 -0.44 16.30 -3.84
N THR A 163 -1.03 17.29 -3.16
CA THR A 163 -0.33 18.54 -2.84
C THR A 163 -0.49 18.87 -1.36
N ARG A 164 0.40 19.72 -0.85
CA ARG A 164 0.24 20.36 0.45
C ARG A 164 -0.45 21.69 0.24
N TRP A 165 -1.47 22.00 1.03
CA TRP A 165 -2.26 23.23 0.90
C TRP A 165 -2.71 23.75 2.27
N SER A 166 -3.31 24.94 2.32
CA SER A 166 -3.96 25.54 3.50
C SER A 166 -5.33 26.05 3.08
N TYR A 167 -6.32 26.01 3.97
CA TYR A 167 -7.55 26.77 3.75
C TYR A 167 -7.28 28.27 3.85
N LYS A 168 -8.09 29.07 3.15
CA LYS A 168 -8.02 30.54 3.26
C LYS A 168 -8.33 31.04 4.67
N THR A 169 -9.08 30.27 5.44
CA THR A 169 -9.48 30.54 6.83
C THR A 169 -8.53 29.96 7.86
N ASP A 170 -7.53 29.19 7.44
CA ASP A 170 -6.57 28.62 8.38
C ASP A 170 -5.66 29.70 8.97
N LYS A 171 -5.24 29.48 10.23
CA LYS A 171 -4.17 30.27 10.82
C LYS A 171 -2.85 30.06 10.05
N PRO A 172 -1.95 31.06 10.04
CA PRO A 172 -0.62 30.90 9.44
C PRO A 172 0.10 29.65 9.96
N GLY A 173 0.71 28.88 9.05
CA GLY A 173 1.46 27.66 9.38
C GLY A 173 0.67 26.36 9.35
N VAL A 174 -0.68 26.38 9.35
CA VAL A 174 -1.49 25.16 9.22
C VAL A 174 -1.40 24.63 7.80
N ARG A 175 -1.00 23.36 7.65
CA ARG A 175 -0.87 22.69 6.35
C ARG A 175 -1.63 21.37 6.34
N HIS A 176 -2.38 21.15 5.27
CA HIS A 176 -3.06 19.91 4.95
C HIS A 176 -2.36 19.22 3.79
N ILE A 177 -2.61 17.93 3.61
CA ILE A 177 -2.13 17.14 2.48
C ILE A 177 -3.29 16.36 1.87
N GLY A 178 -3.41 16.39 0.55
CA GLY A 178 -4.40 15.60 -0.15
C GLY A 178 -4.62 16.04 -1.58
N PRO A 179 -5.47 15.31 -2.32
CA PRO A 179 -5.93 15.73 -3.63
C PRO A 179 -6.98 16.82 -3.54
N MET A 180 -7.16 17.55 -4.64
CA MET A 180 -8.31 18.44 -4.78
C MET A 180 -9.55 17.63 -5.18
N ALA A 181 -10.72 18.05 -4.69
CA ALA A 181 -11.99 17.34 -4.93
C ALA A 181 -12.34 17.22 -6.43
N GLN A 182 -11.99 18.23 -7.21
CA GLN A 182 -12.20 18.28 -8.66
C GLN A 182 -11.37 17.22 -9.38
N ASP A 183 -10.11 17.04 -8.96
CA ASP A 183 -9.22 16.03 -9.51
C ASP A 183 -9.68 14.64 -9.11
N PHE A 184 -10.06 14.44 -7.85
CA PHE A 184 -10.61 13.19 -7.36
C PHE A 184 -11.89 12.79 -8.14
N LYS A 185 -12.83 13.72 -8.31
CA LYS A 185 -14.07 13.47 -9.06
C LYS A 185 -13.79 13.14 -10.53
N ARG A 186 -12.85 13.83 -11.17
CA ARG A 186 -12.45 13.55 -12.55
C ARG A 186 -11.81 12.17 -12.69
N THR A 187 -11.01 11.75 -11.72
CA THR A 187 -10.28 10.48 -11.76
C THR A 187 -11.16 9.28 -11.45
N PHE A 188 -12.06 9.38 -10.45
CA PHE A 188 -12.84 8.23 -9.98
C PHE A 188 -14.32 8.27 -10.34
N GLY A 189 -14.89 9.45 -10.63
CA GLY A 189 -16.31 9.58 -10.99
C GLY A 189 -17.29 9.38 -9.83
N VAL A 190 -16.83 9.07 -8.61
CA VAL A 190 -17.68 8.80 -7.43
C VAL A 190 -18.06 10.07 -6.64
N GLY A 191 -18.97 9.95 -5.68
CA GLY A 191 -19.47 11.05 -4.85
C GLY A 191 -20.47 11.97 -5.55
N ASN A 192 -21.23 12.75 -4.78
CA ASN A 192 -22.29 13.64 -5.30
C ASN A 192 -21.84 15.12 -5.43
N SER A 193 -20.59 15.44 -5.14
CA SER A 193 -20.08 16.81 -5.12
C SER A 193 -18.75 16.96 -5.85
N LYS A 194 -18.53 18.15 -6.42
CA LYS A 194 -17.23 18.57 -7.01
C LYS A 194 -16.39 19.40 -6.04
N ARG A 195 -16.89 19.66 -4.82
CA ARG A 195 -16.28 20.61 -3.86
C ARG A 195 -15.73 19.95 -2.60
N TYR A 196 -16.10 18.71 -2.33
CA TYR A 196 -15.55 17.91 -1.25
C TYR A 196 -15.37 16.47 -1.71
N ILE A 197 -14.47 15.76 -1.03
CA ILE A 197 -14.34 14.32 -1.15
C ILE A 197 -15.04 13.74 0.07
N ALA A 198 -16.08 12.93 -0.14
CA ALA A 198 -16.71 12.26 0.99
C ALA A 198 -15.67 11.33 1.64
N PRO A 199 -15.49 11.37 2.98
CA PRO A 199 -14.55 10.48 3.65
C PRO A 199 -14.77 9.00 3.31
N LEU A 200 -16.05 8.61 3.10
CA LEU A 200 -16.44 7.29 2.63
C LEU A 200 -15.79 6.91 1.29
N ASP A 201 -15.90 7.78 0.28
CA ASP A 201 -15.34 7.55 -1.04
C ASP A 201 -13.81 7.55 -1.02
N GLY A 202 -13.20 8.50 -0.32
CA GLY A 202 -11.74 8.57 -0.15
C GLY A 202 -11.17 7.32 0.53
N THR A 203 -11.86 6.81 1.55
CA THR A 203 -11.49 5.57 2.25
C THR A 203 -11.65 4.36 1.34
N GLY A 204 -12.75 4.26 0.58
CA GLY A 204 -13.00 3.18 -0.37
C GLY A 204 -11.90 3.08 -1.44
N VAL A 205 -11.53 4.22 -2.05
CA VAL A 205 -10.43 4.31 -3.01
C VAL A 205 -9.10 3.88 -2.38
N SER A 206 -8.82 4.34 -1.16
CA SER A 206 -7.59 4.00 -0.43
C SER A 206 -7.49 2.49 -0.16
N LEU A 207 -8.56 1.87 0.32
CA LEU A 207 -8.61 0.42 0.59
C LEU A 207 -8.42 -0.41 -0.68
N ALA A 208 -9.06 -0.03 -1.79
CA ALA A 208 -8.87 -0.69 -3.08
C ALA A 208 -7.40 -0.58 -3.54
N ALA A 209 -6.81 0.62 -3.51
CA ALA A 209 -5.42 0.83 -3.89
C ALA A 209 -4.44 0.00 -3.02
N ILE A 210 -4.67 -0.08 -1.70
CA ILE A 210 -3.85 -0.91 -0.78
C ILE A 210 -3.93 -2.39 -1.13
N LYS A 211 -5.12 -2.91 -1.46
CA LYS A 211 -5.30 -4.31 -1.87
C LYS A 211 -4.50 -4.62 -3.14
N ALA A 212 -4.57 -3.73 -4.14
CA ALA A 212 -3.82 -3.89 -5.38
C ALA A 212 -2.31 -3.79 -5.15
N LEU A 213 -1.86 -2.84 -4.33
CA LEU A 213 -0.44 -2.67 -3.98
C LEU A 213 0.09 -3.92 -3.27
N THR A 214 -0.64 -4.43 -2.29
CA THR A 214 -0.27 -5.67 -1.58
C THR A 214 -0.09 -6.85 -2.55
N ARG A 215 -0.97 -6.99 -3.55
CA ARG A 215 -0.81 -8.05 -4.56
C ARG A 215 0.34 -7.79 -5.52
N ALA A 216 0.68 -6.54 -5.82
CA ALA A 216 1.86 -6.22 -6.61
C ALA A 216 3.14 -6.58 -5.85
N VAL A 217 3.23 -6.23 -4.57
CA VAL A 217 4.36 -6.58 -3.68
C VAL A 217 4.56 -8.09 -3.60
N LYS A 218 3.51 -8.86 -3.31
CA LYS A 218 3.60 -10.34 -3.24
C LYS A 218 4.08 -10.97 -4.56
N ARG A 219 3.63 -10.45 -5.70
CA ARG A 219 4.11 -10.91 -7.02
C ARG A 219 5.58 -10.60 -7.23
N LEU A 220 6.01 -9.40 -6.85
CA LEU A 220 7.40 -8.97 -6.96
C LEU A 220 8.32 -9.81 -6.06
N GLU A 221 7.91 -10.07 -4.82
CA GLU A 221 8.65 -10.94 -3.88
C GLU A 221 8.81 -12.35 -4.44
N ALA A 222 7.74 -12.96 -4.96
CA ALA A 222 7.80 -14.28 -5.57
C ALA A 222 8.74 -14.32 -6.79
N ALA A 223 8.69 -13.30 -7.64
CA ALA A 223 9.59 -13.18 -8.79
C ALA A 223 11.06 -13.01 -8.34
N HIS A 224 11.30 -12.19 -7.31
CA HIS A 224 12.62 -11.99 -6.74
C HIS A 224 13.21 -13.29 -6.18
N GLN A 225 12.41 -14.08 -5.44
CA GLN A 225 12.88 -15.38 -4.92
C GLN A 225 13.21 -16.37 -6.03
N ARG A 226 12.41 -16.43 -7.09
CA ARG A 226 12.70 -17.27 -8.27
C ARG A 226 14.01 -16.85 -8.93
N ALA A 227 14.19 -15.55 -9.19
CA ALA A 227 15.42 -15.03 -9.77
C ALA A 227 16.64 -15.31 -8.89
N LYS A 228 16.50 -15.24 -7.55
CA LYS A 228 17.57 -15.58 -6.61
C LYS A 228 17.94 -17.06 -6.67
N ALA A 229 16.94 -17.95 -6.73
CA ALA A 229 17.15 -19.39 -6.87
C ALA A 229 17.82 -19.75 -8.20
N ASP A 230 17.39 -19.14 -9.30
CA ASP A 230 17.99 -19.34 -10.62
C ASP A 230 19.44 -18.86 -10.66
N ASN A 231 19.73 -17.68 -10.09
CA ASN A 231 21.11 -17.17 -9.99
C ASN A 231 22.00 -18.10 -9.15
N ALA A 232 21.50 -18.63 -8.04
CA ALA A 232 22.24 -19.59 -7.22
C ALA A 232 22.54 -20.88 -7.98
N ARG A 233 21.55 -21.41 -8.72
CA ARG A 233 21.69 -22.59 -9.58
C ARG A 233 22.73 -22.37 -10.68
N LEU A 234 22.58 -21.31 -11.47
CA LEU A 234 23.50 -20.99 -12.57
C LEU A 234 24.92 -20.74 -12.06
N SER A 235 25.07 -20.07 -10.90
CA SER A 235 26.37 -19.87 -10.28
C SER A 235 27.03 -21.20 -9.88
N ALA A 236 26.25 -22.18 -9.42
CA ALA A 236 26.76 -23.51 -9.10
C ALA A 236 27.16 -24.29 -10.36
N GLU A 237 26.37 -24.23 -11.43
CA GLU A 237 26.67 -24.84 -12.73
C GLU A 237 27.95 -24.26 -13.34
N VAL A 238 28.09 -22.92 -13.37
CA VAL A 238 29.31 -22.25 -13.86
C VAL A 238 30.54 -22.69 -13.05
N ARG A 239 30.43 -22.80 -11.72
CA ARG A 239 31.52 -23.32 -10.88
C ARG A 239 31.87 -24.77 -11.21
N ALA A 240 30.86 -25.62 -11.44
CA ALA A 240 31.08 -27.02 -11.79
C ALA A 240 31.77 -27.17 -13.16
N LEU A 241 31.32 -26.42 -14.17
CA LEU A 241 31.92 -26.41 -15.51
C LEU A 241 33.36 -25.92 -15.47
N ARG A 242 33.63 -24.84 -14.71
CA ARG A 242 35.01 -24.33 -14.52
C ARG A 242 35.92 -25.38 -13.89
N ARG A 243 35.45 -26.11 -12.88
CA ARG A 243 36.20 -27.21 -12.26
C ARG A 243 36.45 -28.37 -13.24
N GLY A 244 35.43 -28.77 -14.00
CA GLY A 244 35.54 -29.85 -15.00
C GLY A 244 36.53 -29.51 -16.13
N ALA A 245 36.55 -28.25 -16.58
CA ALA A 245 37.53 -27.76 -17.54
C ALA A 245 38.97 -27.81 -16.97
N CYS A 246 39.15 -27.44 -15.70
CA CYS A 246 40.45 -27.55 -15.00
C CYS A 246 40.93 -29.01 -14.88
N SER A 247 40.08 -29.96 -14.51
CA SER A 247 40.46 -31.37 -14.38
C SER A 247 40.84 -32.02 -15.72
N GLY A 248 40.12 -31.68 -16.80
CA GLY A 248 40.44 -32.18 -18.15
C GLY A 248 41.77 -31.67 -18.71
N SER A 249 42.22 -30.47 -18.29
CA SER A 249 43.50 -29.90 -18.71
C SER A 249 44.71 -30.46 -17.95
N LYS A 250 44.55 -31.02 -16.75
CA LYS A 250 45.64 -31.65 -15.98
C LYS A 250 45.92 -33.10 -16.40
N ALA A 251 45.00 -33.75 -17.13
CA ALA A 251 45.05 -35.17 -17.47
C ALA A 251 45.65 -35.47 -18.87
N LYS A 252 46.17 -34.45 -19.56
CA LYS A 252 46.66 -34.52 -20.94
C LYS A 252 48.09 -33.98 -21.00
#